data_AF-A0A843XDB2-F1
#
_entry.id   AF-A0A843XDB2-F1
#
_cell.length_a   1.000
_cell.length_b   1.000
_cell.length_c   1.000
_cell.angle_alpha   90.00
_cell.angle_beta   90.00
_cell.angle_gamma   90.00
#
_symmetry.space_group_name_H-M   'P 1'
#
loop_
_entity.id
_entity.type
_entity.pdbx_description
1 polymer ?
#
loop_
_entity_poly.entity_id
_entity_poly.type
_entity_poly.pdbx_seq_one_letter_code
_entity_poly.pdbx_strand_id
1 'polypeptide(L)'
;MTVLEYEARFSELSKYAPHIVENERRKTKKFVMGLKPSLRTRLVAFDHRTLDEALSAAYRQEGEMEQYLEEKKASQKRPAATFQRQDKKKTVYQTPQKPMTVGNSQVPSVRSPGIVGDTAPLEETVETDSERGD
;
A
#
# COMPACT_ATOMS: atom_id res chain seq x y z
N MET A 1 8.17 26.03 1.94
CA MET A 1 6.92 25.66 2.64
C MET A 1 7.14 24.45 3.54
N THR A 2 7.56 24.76 4.75
CA THR A 2 7.36 23.97 5.96
C THR A 2 5.88 23.93 6.34
N VAL A 3 5.52 23.17 7.38
CA VAL A 3 4.19 23.19 7.98
C VAL A 3 3.88 24.58 8.55
N LEU A 4 4.84 25.22 9.22
CA LEU A 4 4.68 26.56 9.82
C LEU A 4 4.39 27.66 8.79
N GLU A 5 5.13 27.67 7.67
CA GLU A 5 4.88 28.60 6.56
C GLU A 5 3.50 28.39 5.93
N TYR A 6 3.01 27.14 5.91
CA TYR A 6 1.70 26.80 5.38
C TYR A 6 0.56 27.13 6.35
N GLU A 7 0.74 26.88 7.67
CA GLU A 7 -0.21 27.22 8.72
C GLU A 7 -0.53 28.72 8.73
N ALA A 8 0.50 29.57 8.68
CA ALA A 8 0.33 31.02 8.63
C ALA A 8 -0.53 31.46 7.42
N ARG A 9 -0.23 30.94 6.22
CA ARG A 9 -0.99 31.20 4.99
C ARG A 9 -2.40 30.64 5.03
N PHE A 10 -2.61 29.47 5.64
CA PHE A 10 -3.92 28.88 5.82
C PHE A 10 -4.79 29.70 6.79
N SER A 11 -4.19 30.21 7.87
CA SER A 11 -4.84 31.13 8.82
C SER A 11 -5.20 32.47 8.17
N GLU A 12 -4.33 33.01 7.32
CA GLU A 12 -4.61 34.20 6.52
C GLU A 12 -5.79 33.98 5.55
N LEU A 13 -5.74 32.94 4.71
CA LEU A 13 -6.78 32.61 3.74
C LEU A 13 -8.13 32.25 4.41
N SER A 14 -8.10 31.67 5.60
CA SER A 14 -9.30 31.35 6.40
C SER A 14 -10.17 32.58 6.68
N LYS A 15 -9.57 33.77 6.82
CA LYS A 15 -10.29 35.03 7.09
C LYS A 15 -11.19 35.46 5.93
N TYR A 16 -10.77 35.17 4.70
CA TYR A 16 -11.50 35.53 3.48
C TYR A 16 -12.53 34.47 3.05
N ALA A 17 -12.50 33.28 3.65
CA ALA A 17 -13.33 32.14 3.26
C ALA A 17 -14.05 31.45 4.44
N PRO A 18 -14.74 32.19 5.35
CA PRO A 18 -15.32 31.63 6.57
C PRO A 18 -16.27 30.45 6.29
N HIS A 19 -17.14 30.56 5.27
CA HIS A 19 -18.06 29.51 4.83
C HIS A 19 -17.40 28.20 4.36
N ILE A 20 -16.06 28.17 4.17
CA ILE A 20 -15.28 26.98 3.83
C ILE A 20 -14.69 26.32 5.09
N VAL A 21 -14.38 27.10 6.12
CA VAL A 21 -13.67 26.69 7.36
C VAL A 21 -14.52 26.73 8.63
N GLU A 22 -15.79 27.13 8.51
CA GLU A 22 -16.80 27.26 9.57
C GLU A 22 -16.93 26.03 10.48
N ASN A 23 -17.01 24.83 9.89
CA ASN A 23 -16.99 23.57 10.63
C ASN A 23 -15.53 23.09 10.76
N GLU A 24 -15.11 22.77 11.98
CA GLU A 24 -13.75 22.30 12.27
C GLU A 24 -13.31 21.15 11.36
N ARG A 25 -14.11 20.08 11.21
CA ARG A 25 -13.75 18.96 10.32
C ARG A 25 -13.59 19.40 8.85
N ARG A 26 -14.35 20.40 8.38
CA ARG A 26 -14.17 20.98 7.04
C ARG A 26 -12.85 21.76 6.95
N LYS A 27 -12.52 22.55 7.98
CA LYS A 27 -11.24 23.27 8.12
C LYS A 27 -10.05 22.30 8.13
N THR A 28 -10.08 21.28 8.99
CA THR A 28 -9.05 20.23 9.10
C THR A 28 -8.86 19.49 7.79
N LYS A 29 -9.95 19.04 7.14
CA LYS A 29 -9.87 18.37 5.83
C LYS A 29 -9.32 19.28 4.74
N LYS A 30 -9.63 20.58 4.75
CA LYS A 30 -9.07 21.56 3.80
C LYS A 30 -7.59 21.83 4.04
N PHE A 31 -7.16 21.94 5.30
CA PHE A 31 -5.75 22.05 5.69
C PHE A 31 -4.96 20.83 5.18
N VAL A 32 -5.39 19.62 5.55
CA VAL A 32 -4.71 18.37 5.13
C VAL A 32 -4.66 18.22 3.60
N MET A 33 -5.73 18.61 2.89
CA MET A 33 -5.75 18.58 1.42
C MET A 33 -4.78 19.56 0.76
N GLY A 34 -4.52 20.72 1.38
CA GLY A 34 -3.60 21.74 0.86
C GLY A 34 -2.13 21.54 1.25
N LEU A 35 -1.83 20.60 2.17
CA LEU A 35 -0.45 20.22 2.47
C LEU A 35 0.31 19.70 1.24
N LYS A 36 1.63 19.87 1.26
CA LYS A 36 2.53 19.30 0.24
C LYS A 36 2.33 17.78 0.12
N PRO A 37 2.35 17.19 -1.11
CA PRO A 37 1.96 15.80 -1.33
C PRO A 37 2.65 14.78 -0.43
N SER A 38 3.93 14.98 -0.11
CA SER A 38 4.70 14.08 0.75
C SER A 38 4.19 14.00 2.19
N LEU A 39 3.66 15.09 2.76
CA LEU A 39 2.97 15.05 4.06
C LEU A 39 1.53 14.54 3.89
N ARG A 40 0.82 15.09 2.89
CA ARG A 40 -0.59 14.80 2.63
C ARG A 40 -0.87 13.30 2.49
N THR A 41 -0.06 12.55 1.75
CA THR A 41 -0.28 11.11 1.55
C THR A 41 -0.29 10.31 2.86
N ARG A 42 0.44 10.73 3.90
CA ARG A 42 0.43 10.07 5.21
C ARG A 42 -0.64 10.61 6.14
N LEU A 43 -0.87 11.94 6.17
CA LEU A 43 -1.92 12.50 7.01
C LEU A 43 -3.34 12.15 6.52
N VAL A 44 -3.56 11.96 5.22
CA VAL A 44 -4.86 11.53 4.67
C VAL A 44 -5.24 10.10 5.08
N ALA A 45 -4.29 9.28 5.57
CA ALA A 45 -4.59 7.97 6.13
C ALA A 45 -5.26 8.04 7.53
N PHE A 46 -5.33 9.21 8.15
CA PHE A 46 -5.91 9.42 9.48
C PHE A 46 -7.07 10.43 9.42
N ASP A 47 -8.23 10.10 10.04
CA ASP A 47 -9.36 11.05 10.19
C ASP A 47 -9.08 12.05 11.32
N HIS A 48 -8.16 12.97 11.07
CA HIS A 48 -7.92 14.12 11.95
C HIS A 48 -9.22 14.93 12.08
N ARG A 49 -9.70 15.11 13.31
CA ARG A 49 -10.95 15.80 13.62
C ARG A 49 -10.66 17.29 13.80
N THR A 50 -9.68 17.60 14.65
CA THR A 50 -9.30 18.99 14.98
C THR A 50 -8.15 19.48 14.12
N LEU A 51 -8.02 20.81 13.99
CA LEU A 51 -6.89 21.39 13.25
C LEU A 51 -5.56 21.12 13.98
N ASP A 52 -5.57 21.16 15.31
CA ASP A 52 -4.40 20.95 16.16
C ASP A 52 -3.89 19.50 16.15
N GLU A 53 -4.78 18.51 15.98
CA GLU A 53 -4.41 17.12 15.68
C GLU A 53 -3.64 17.03 14.35
N ALA A 54 -4.17 17.65 13.29
CA ALA A 54 -3.55 17.64 11.96
C ALA A 54 -2.22 18.42 11.93
N LEU A 55 -2.13 19.55 12.65
CA LEU A 55 -0.88 20.30 12.82
C LEU A 55 0.16 19.47 13.57
N SER A 56 -0.20 18.90 14.72
CA SER A 56 0.68 18.06 15.53
C SER A 56 1.23 16.86 14.75
N ALA A 57 0.38 16.22 13.93
CA ALA A 57 0.79 15.15 13.03
C ALA A 57 1.70 15.66 11.90
N ALA A 58 1.39 16.80 11.30
CA ALA A 58 2.16 17.39 10.21
C ALA A 58 3.58 17.78 10.66
N TYR A 59 3.73 18.41 11.83
CA TYR A 59 5.02 18.81 12.40
C TYR A 59 5.91 17.60 12.70
N ARG A 60 5.38 16.56 13.36
CA ARG A 60 6.11 15.30 13.59
C ARG A 60 6.57 14.68 12.27
N GLN A 61 5.65 14.60 11.31
CA GLN A 61 5.90 13.95 10.03
C GLN A 61 6.90 14.72 9.14
N GLU A 62 6.99 16.04 9.30
CA GLU A 62 8.00 16.89 8.66
C GLU A 62 9.40 16.63 9.24
N GLY A 63 9.54 16.56 10.57
CA GLY A 63 10.80 16.21 11.22
C GLY A 63 11.32 14.82 10.84
N GLU A 64 10.46 13.81 10.84
CA GLU A 64 10.79 12.44 10.38
C GLU A 64 11.29 12.43 8.92
N MET A 65 10.64 13.22 8.04
CA MET A 65 11.08 13.35 6.64
C MET A 65 12.47 13.97 6.54
N GLU A 66 12.75 15.02 7.30
CA GLU A 66 14.02 15.74 7.24
C GLU A 66 15.17 14.86 7.73
N GLN A 67 14.97 14.14 8.84
CA GLN A 67 15.93 13.16 9.36
C GLN A 67 16.23 12.05 8.34
N TYR A 68 15.20 11.42 7.77
CA TYR A 68 15.37 10.38 6.74
C TYR A 68 16.11 10.91 5.49
N LEU A 69 15.81 12.15 5.07
CA LEU A 69 16.48 12.77 3.94
C LEU A 69 17.96 13.09 4.22
N GLU A 70 18.31 13.49 5.45
CA GLU A 70 19.71 13.75 5.80
C GLU A 70 20.51 12.46 6.00
N GLU A 71 19.95 11.40 6.60
CA GLU A 71 20.58 10.07 6.65
C GLU A 71 20.84 9.53 5.23
N LYS A 72 19.89 9.72 4.32
CA LYS A 72 20.04 9.35 2.90
C LYS A 72 21.13 10.16 2.19
N LYS A 73 21.27 11.46 2.50
CA LYS A 73 22.39 12.30 2.00
C LYS A 73 23.73 11.86 2.59
N ALA A 74 23.79 11.56 3.89
CA ALA A 74 25.01 11.15 4.59
C ALA A 74 25.53 9.79 4.09
N SER A 75 24.63 8.82 3.88
CA SER A 75 24.96 7.51 3.31
C SER A 75 25.43 7.61 1.84
N GLN A 76 24.81 8.47 1.02
CA GLN A 76 25.26 8.72 -0.36
C GLN A 76 26.60 9.47 -0.47
N LYS A 77 27.01 10.22 0.56
CA LYS A 77 28.33 10.88 0.61
C LYS A 77 29.48 9.92 0.95
N ARG A 78 29.20 8.71 1.44
CA ARG A 78 30.24 7.69 1.63
C ARG A 78 30.63 7.15 0.26
N PRO A 79 31.92 7.17 -0.14
CA PRO A 79 32.33 6.52 -1.38
C PRO A 79 31.93 5.04 -1.29
N ALA A 80 31.36 4.50 -2.37
CA ALA A 80 30.96 3.10 -2.43
C ALA A 80 32.20 2.23 -2.15
N ALA A 81 32.25 1.66 -0.95
CA ALA A 81 33.42 0.91 -0.50
C ALA A 81 33.60 -0.28 -1.43
N THR A 82 34.66 -0.26 -2.24
CA THR A 82 34.92 -1.27 -3.27
C THR A 82 34.99 -2.64 -2.61
N PHE A 83 33.91 -3.42 -2.74
CA PHE A 83 33.88 -4.82 -2.38
C PHE A 83 34.80 -5.57 -3.35
N GLN A 84 36.09 -5.57 -3.00
CA GLN A 84 37.12 -6.47 -3.51
C GLN A 84 36.60 -7.90 -3.33
N ARG A 85 35.96 -8.44 -4.38
CA ARG A 85 35.63 -9.86 -4.48
C ARG A 85 36.96 -10.62 -4.51
N GLN A 86 37.44 -11.01 -3.34
CA GLN A 86 38.61 -11.87 -3.24
C GLN A 86 38.21 -13.27 -3.72
N ASP A 87 38.54 -13.58 -4.97
CA ASP A 87 38.39 -14.90 -5.60
C ASP A 87 39.28 -15.95 -4.91
N LYS A 88 38.90 -16.32 -3.69
CA LYS A 88 39.55 -17.32 -2.86
C LYS A 88 39.17 -18.72 -3.34
N LYS A 89 39.80 -19.12 -4.45
CA LYS A 89 39.86 -20.49 -4.95
C LYS A 89 40.14 -21.44 -3.78
N LYS A 90 39.18 -22.31 -3.46
CA LYS A 90 39.44 -23.52 -2.67
C LYS A 90 39.00 -24.74 -3.45
N THR A 91 39.88 -25.72 -3.47
CA THR A 91 39.80 -26.95 -4.26
C THR A 91 39.06 -28.05 -3.51
N VAL A 92 38.30 -28.86 -4.25
CA VAL A 92 37.95 -30.26 -3.94
C VAL A 92 37.30 -30.51 -2.57
N TYR A 93 36.01 -30.81 -2.56
CA TYR A 93 35.50 -32.12 -2.13
C TYR A 93 34.18 -32.46 -2.84
N GLN A 94 33.95 -33.76 -2.99
CA GLN A 94 33.12 -34.45 -3.98
C GLN A 94 31.61 -34.13 -4.00
N THR A 95 31.00 -34.29 -5.19
CA THR A 95 29.73 -35.02 -5.35
C THR A 95 29.64 -35.55 -6.80
N PRO A 96 29.40 -36.85 -7.04
CA PRO A 96 29.39 -37.41 -8.40
C PRO A 96 28.05 -37.17 -9.12
N GLN A 97 28.12 -36.52 -10.28
CA GLN A 97 26.99 -36.35 -11.20
C GLN A 97 26.69 -37.66 -11.96
N LYS A 98 25.42 -38.03 -12.12
CA LYS A 98 25.00 -38.99 -13.16
C LYS A 98 24.81 -38.24 -14.49
N PRO A 99 25.26 -38.77 -15.64
CA PRO A 99 25.13 -38.10 -16.92
C PRO A 99 23.68 -38.09 -17.41
N MET A 100 23.28 -36.99 -18.08
CA MET A 100 22.01 -36.90 -18.79
C MET A 100 22.15 -37.50 -20.20
N THR A 101 21.24 -38.39 -20.58
CA THR A 101 21.14 -38.87 -21.97
C THR A 101 20.24 -37.91 -22.76
N VAL A 102 20.74 -37.41 -23.90
CA VAL A 102 19.95 -36.58 -24.82
C VAL A 102 19.06 -37.50 -25.66
N GLY A 103 17.74 -37.33 -25.56
CA GLY A 103 16.73 -38.01 -26.36
C GLY A 103 15.78 -36.99 -26.97
N ASN A 104 15.65 -37.00 -28.31
CA ASN A 104 14.85 -36.03 -29.06
C ASN A 104 13.55 -36.68 -29.60
N SER A 105 12.66 -35.84 -30.12
CA SER A 105 11.56 -36.14 -31.07
C SER A 105 10.16 -36.51 -30.56
N GLN A 106 9.20 -36.14 -31.43
CA GLN A 106 7.79 -36.54 -31.59
C GLN A 106 6.76 -36.32 -30.46
N VAL A 107 5.71 -35.58 -30.83
CA VAL A 107 4.36 -35.65 -30.25
C VAL A 107 3.57 -36.85 -30.82
N PRO A 108 2.54 -37.32 -30.11
CA PRO A 108 1.29 -37.73 -30.75
C PRO A 108 0.09 -36.86 -30.31
N SER A 109 -1.00 -36.96 -31.08
CA SER A 109 -2.25 -36.20 -30.89
C SER A 109 -3.37 -37.10 -30.30
N VAL A 110 -4.58 -36.52 -30.14
CA VAL A 110 -5.86 -37.10 -29.70
C VAL A 110 -5.92 -37.54 -28.21
N ARG A 111 -7.07 -37.60 -27.54
CA ARG A 111 -8.49 -37.59 -27.98
C ARG A 111 -9.44 -37.10 -26.87
N SER A 112 -10.52 -36.40 -27.19
CA SER A 112 -11.66 -36.16 -26.28
C SER A 112 -12.68 -37.30 -26.33
N PRO A 113 -13.32 -37.65 -25.20
CA PRO A 113 -14.72 -37.28 -24.93
C PRO A 113 -14.90 -36.71 -23.50
N GLY A 114 -16.05 -36.20 -23.03
CA GLY A 114 -17.43 -36.19 -23.57
C GLY A 114 -18.39 -37.08 -22.75
N ILE A 115 -19.67 -36.66 -22.59
CA ILE A 115 -20.77 -37.24 -21.74
C ILE A 115 -20.75 -36.70 -20.30
N VAL A 116 -21.73 -35.96 -19.73
CA VAL A 116 -23.23 -35.84 -19.73
C VAL A 116 -24.00 -36.79 -18.79
N GLY A 117 -25.11 -36.30 -18.20
CA GLY A 117 -25.85 -36.92 -17.08
C GLY A 117 -25.57 -36.19 -15.76
N ASP A 118 -26.42 -35.37 -15.13
CA ASP A 118 -27.88 -35.15 -15.20
C ASP A 118 -28.76 -36.20 -14.47
N THR A 119 -29.16 -35.86 -13.23
CA THR A 119 -30.34 -36.36 -12.47
C THR A 119 -30.65 -35.36 -11.34
N ALA A 120 -31.94 -35.09 -11.05
CA ALA A 120 -32.37 -34.00 -10.17
C ALA A 120 -33.06 -34.49 -8.85
N PRO A 121 -34.12 -33.86 -8.27
CA PRO A 121 -34.29 -33.74 -6.81
C PRO A 121 -35.26 -34.76 -6.17
N LEU A 122 -35.37 -34.71 -4.83
CA LEU A 122 -36.54 -35.00 -3.95
C LEU A 122 -36.26 -34.24 -2.61
N GLU A 123 -37.13 -33.38 -2.07
CA GLU A 123 -38.32 -33.66 -1.22
C GLU A 123 -37.97 -34.15 0.22
N GLU A 124 -38.66 -33.83 1.32
CA GLU A 124 -39.86 -32.99 1.60
C GLU A 124 -39.91 -32.68 3.13
N THR A 125 -40.55 -31.56 3.55
CA THR A 125 -41.61 -31.42 4.61
C THR A 125 -42.00 -29.92 4.72
N VAL A 126 -43.24 -29.45 4.47
CA VAL A 126 -44.49 -29.43 5.32
C VAL A 126 -44.25 -29.23 6.83
N GLU A 127 -44.98 -28.42 7.62
CA GLU A 127 -46.10 -27.44 7.47
C GLU A 127 -46.07 -26.52 8.75
N THR A 128 -46.87 -25.47 9.00
CA THR A 128 -48.09 -24.89 8.35
C THR A 128 -47.90 -23.33 8.22
N ASP A 129 -48.73 -22.32 8.60
CA ASP A 129 -50.07 -22.22 9.21
C ASP A 129 -50.80 -20.87 8.87
N SER A 130 -52.15 -20.92 8.97
CA SER A 130 -53.21 -19.90 9.10
C SER A 130 -53.09 -18.42 8.69
N GLU A 131 -54.14 -18.01 7.97
CA GLU A 131 -54.57 -16.65 7.62
C GLU A 131 -55.13 -15.79 8.78
N ARG A 132 -54.89 -14.46 8.71
CA ARG A 132 -55.92 -13.39 8.67
C ARG A 132 -55.28 -12.01 8.41
N GLY A 133 -55.90 -11.03 7.77
CA GLY A 133 -57.21 -10.97 7.09
C GLY A 133 -57.90 -9.62 7.36
N ASP A 134 -58.18 -8.87 6.28
CA ASP A 134 -58.73 -7.49 6.20
C ASP A 134 -58.12 -6.41 7.14
#